data_AF-A0A2T3B0J8-F1
#
_entry.id   AF-A0A2T3B0J8-F1
#
_cell.length_a   1.000
_cell.length_b   1.000
_cell.length_c   1.000
_cell.angle_alpha   90.00
_cell.angle_beta   90.00
_cell.angle_gamma   90.00
#
_symmetry.space_group_name_H-M   'P 1'
#
loop_
_entity.id
_entity.type
_entity.pdbx_description
1 polymer ?
#
loop_
_entity_poly.entity_id
_entity_poly.type
_entity_poly.pdbx_seq_one_letter_code
_entity_poly.pdbx_strand_id
1 'polypeptide(L)'
;MASRFVLRQRLAPAAATAFVAGLTLFPKTALHAEAPEGSEPKKPIYDDYDVEPSSPSTPSSQTEVPAKSPTPTDRLAKQIGKTRLFLYGHVSAAENKINEIMDSAFNLESSFVSTVASLAPPPQSGEKLMPGSLYVLVAAMTGSIVTRNRNIVLRAALPLAVGIGAGWVVLPITMRNISDLLWKYEERFPAIADGHIRTREGIEKAWSMAKLHSQLAVNAVDEKVTSGREAVEGWVKKGK
;
A
#
# COMPACT_ATOMS: atom_id res chain seq x y z
N MET A 1 2.47 -19.67 -55.09
CA MET A 1 1.66 -20.79 -54.57
C MET A 1 2.49 -21.51 -53.49
N ALA A 2 2.03 -21.80 -52.27
CA ALA A 2 0.78 -21.42 -51.61
C ALA A 2 0.93 -21.43 -50.06
N SER A 3 0.09 -20.61 -49.42
CA SER A 3 -0.67 -20.85 -48.17
C SER A 3 0.02 -21.10 -46.81
N ARG A 4 -0.29 -20.15 -45.91
CA ARG A 4 -0.21 -20.13 -44.43
C ARG A 4 -0.67 -21.42 -43.73
N PHE A 5 -0.05 -21.73 -42.58
CA PHE A 5 -0.62 -22.30 -41.32
C PHE A 5 0.53 -22.48 -40.28
N VAL A 6 0.39 -22.45 -38.95
CA VAL A 6 -0.74 -22.17 -38.00
C VAL A 6 -0.29 -21.16 -36.91
N LEU A 7 -1.26 -20.41 -36.36
CA LEU A 7 -1.28 -19.64 -35.11
C LEU A 7 -0.54 -20.27 -33.89
N ARG A 8 0.26 -19.50 -33.15
CA ARG A 8 0.66 -19.82 -31.76
C ARG A 8 0.24 -18.69 -30.79
N GLN A 9 -0.90 -18.90 -30.13
CA GLN A 9 -1.36 -18.06 -29.03
C GLN A 9 -0.46 -18.26 -27.79
N ARG A 10 -0.11 -17.18 -27.09
CA ARG A 10 0.28 -17.23 -25.67
C ARG A 10 -0.25 -16.01 -24.91
N LEU A 11 -1.38 -16.25 -24.25
CA LEU A 11 -1.74 -15.80 -22.90
C LEU A 11 -1.48 -14.32 -22.55
N ALA A 12 -2.55 -13.53 -22.58
CA ALA A 12 -2.63 -12.27 -21.84
C ALA A 12 -2.70 -12.53 -20.32
N PRO A 13 -2.19 -11.64 -19.46
CA PRO A 13 -2.20 -11.83 -18.02
C PRO A 13 -3.58 -11.59 -17.40
N ALA A 14 -4.13 -12.61 -16.73
CA ALA A 14 -5.38 -12.54 -15.97
C ALA A 14 -5.18 -11.83 -14.60
N ALA A 15 -4.70 -10.58 -14.64
CA ALA A 15 -4.44 -9.74 -13.46
C ALA A 15 -5.40 -8.54 -13.33
N ALA A 16 -6.30 -8.34 -14.29
CA ALA A 16 -7.18 -7.17 -14.37
C ALA A 16 -8.59 -7.37 -13.79
N THR A 17 -8.88 -8.50 -13.15
CA THR A 17 -10.23 -8.87 -12.69
C THR A 17 -10.60 -8.34 -11.30
N ALA A 18 -9.63 -7.93 -10.47
CA ALA A 18 -9.89 -7.50 -9.09
C ALA A 18 -10.60 -6.13 -8.99
N PHE A 19 -10.35 -5.20 -9.94
CA PHE A 19 -10.91 -3.84 -9.89
C PHE A 19 -12.35 -3.71 -10.41
N VAL A 20 -12.90 -4.73 -11.08
CA VAL A 20 -14.25 -4.66 -11.68
C VAL A 20 -15.36 -5.00 -10.70
N ALA A 21 -15.06 -5.73 -9.61
CA ALA A 21 -16.05 -6.19 -8.63
C ALA A 21 -16.72 -5.06 -7.82
N GLY A 22 -16.11 -3.88 -7.72
CA GLY A 22 -16.66 -2.74 -6.97
C GLY A 22 -17.78 -1.96 -7.68
N LEU A 23 -17.96 -2.14 -8.99
CA LEU A 23 -18.83 -1.29 -9.82
C LEU A 23 -20.21 -1.90 -10.12
N THR A 24 -20.46 -3.15 -9.72
CA THR A 24 -21.73 -3.87 -10.00
C THR A 24 -22.78 -3.74 -8.90
N LEU A 25 -22.46 -3.10 -7.77
CA LEU A 25 -23.36 -2.87 -6.63
C LEU A 25 -24.00 -1.48 -6.59
N PHE A 26 -24.09 -0.78 -7.73
CA PHE A 26 -24.90 0.44 -7.86
C PHE A 26 -26.32 0.12 -8.33
N PRO A 27 -27.36 0.16 -7.46
CA PRO A 27 -28.74 -0.04 -7.88
C PRO A 27 -29.25 1.16 -8.71
N LYS A 28 -29.31 0.99 -10.03
CA LYS A 28 -29.95 1.95 -10.95
C LYS A 28 -31.48 1.80 -10.96
N THR A 29 -32.10 1.97 -9.80
CA THR A 29 -33.55 2.17 -9.68
C THR A 29 -33.80 3.49 -8.98
N ALA A 30 -34.11 4.53 -9.77
CA ALA A 30 -34.67 5.75 -9.23
C ALA A 30 -36.07 5.42 -8.69
N LEU A 31 -36.16 5.17 -7.38
CA LEU A 31 -37.43 5.11 -6.67
C LEU A 31 -38.01 6.52 -6.66
N HIS A 32 -38.87 6.79 -7.64
CA HIS A 32 -39.69 7.99 -7.68
C HIS A 32 -40.57 8.01 -6.43
N ALA A 33 -40.22 8.86 -5.46
CA ALA A 33 -41.13 9.27 -4.41
C ALA A 33 -42.09 10.31 -5.00
N GLU A 34 -43.12 9.85 -5.72
CA GLU A 34 -44.28 10.69 -5.99
C GLU A 34 -44.90 11.06 -4.63
N ALA A 35 -44.82 12.34 -4.29
CA ALA A 35 -45.62 12.90 -3.23
C ALA A 35 -47.09 12.87 -3.68
N PRO A 36 -48.06 12.58 -2.80
CA PRO A 36 -49.46 12.72 -3.14
C PRO A 36 -49.78 14.21 -3.36
N GLU A 37 -49.97 14.60 -4.62
CA GLU A 37 -50.70 15.79 -5.04
C GLU A 37 -52.12 15.70 -4.46
N GLY A 38 -52.31 16.30 -3.29
CA GLY A 38 -53.53 16.25 -2.51
C GLY A 38 -53.65 17.50 -1.65
N SER A 39 -54.06 18.60 -2.29
CA SER A 39 -54.31 19.91 -1.66
C SER A 39 -55.61 19.93 -0.83
N GLU A 40 -55.73 18.99 0.10
CA GLU A 40 -56.70 19.06 1.21
C GLU A 40 -56.36 20.28 2.09
N PRO A 41 -57.25 21.28 2.21
CA PRO A 41 -56.96 22.47 3.01
C PRO A 41 -56.88 22.09 4.49
N LYS A 42 -55.70 22.28 5.09
CA LYS A 42 -55.48 22.13 6.53
C LYS A 42 -56.45 23.03 7.29
N LYS A 43 -57.46 22.44 7.92
CA LYS A 43 -58.37 23.15 8.82
C LYS A 43 -57.55 23.72 9.99
N PRO A 44 -57.69 25.00 10.35
CA PRO A 44 -56.97 25.59 11.47
C PRO A 44 -57.40 24.92 12.79
N ILE A 45 -56.46 24.77 13.71
CA ILE A 45 -56.65 24.09 15.02
C ILE A 45 -57.13 25.11 16.08
N TYR A 46 -57.92 26.10 15.65
CA TYR A 46 -58.54 27.10 16.49
C TYR A 46 -59.97 27.29 15.98
N ASP A 47 -60.90 26.57 16.61
CA ASP A 47 -62.30 26.99 16.62
C ASP A 47 -62.40 28.23 17.52
N ASP A 48 -63.13 29.26 17.08
CA ASP A 48 -63.43 30.42 17.91
C ASP A 48 -64.24 30.00 19.14
N TYR A 49 -63.74 30.38 20.33
CA TYR A 49 -64.44 30.13 21.60
C TYR A 49 -65.51 31.19 21.83
N ASP A 50 -66.63 31.11 21.12
CA ASP A 50 -67.86 31.80 21.52
C ASP A 50 -68.51 31.03 22.69
N VAL A 51 -68.43 31.63 23.87
CA VAL A 51 -68.96 31.07 25.12
C VAL A 51 -70.40 31.52 25.32
N GLU A 52 -71.37 30.67 24.97
CA GLU A 52 -72.73 30.74 25.50
C GLU A 52 -73.15 29.42 26.18
N PRO A 53 -73.76 29.45 27.38
CA PRO A 53 -73.96 28.26 28.19
C PRO A 53 -75.36 27.65 28.04
N SER A 54 -75.47 26.32 27.95
CA SER A 54 -76.52 25.59 28.69
C SER A 54 -76.40 24.05 28.68
N SER A 55 -76.62 23.49 29.88
CA SER A 55 -77.15 22.14 30.18
C SER A 55 -76.19 20.92 30.14
N PRO A 56 -76.27 20.03 31.16
CA PRO A 56 -75.28 18.96 31.37
C PRO A 56 -75.73 17.60 30.82
N SER A 57 -74.76 16.74 30.48
CA SER A 57 -74.96 15.29 30.41
C SER A 57 -73.67 14.52 30.73
N THR A 58 -73.85 13.56 31.63
CA THR A 58 -72.91 12.64 32.31
C THR A 58 -71.76 12.03 31.48
N PRO A 59 -70.63 11.67 32.15
CA PRO A 59 -69.51 11.01 31.49
C PRO A 59 -69.85 9.55 31.12
N SER A 60 -69.61 9.17 29.87
CA SER A 60 -69.71 7.77 29.46
C SER A 60 -68.43 7.01 29.79
N SER A 61 -68.59 5.93 30.55
CA SER A 61 -67.53 5.09 31.12
C SER A 61 -66.44 4.67 30.12
N GLN A 62 -65.20 4.68 30.60
CA GLN A 62 -64.12 3.89 30.01
C GLN A 62 -64.56 2.43 29.93
N THR A 63 -64.76 1.93 28.71
CA THR A 63 -65.01 0.51 28.48
C THR A 63 -63.68 -0.18 28.21
N GLU A 64 -63.21 -0.91 29.21
CA GLU A 64 -62.06 -1.80 29.13
C GLU A 64 -62.33 -2.89 28.09
N VAL A 65 -61.61 -2.86 26.96
CA VAL A 65 -61.88 -3.76 25.83
C VAL A 65 -61.14 -5.08 26.04
N PRO A 66 -61.82 -6.24 26.00
CA PRO A 66 -61.16 -7.54 26.24
C PRO A 66 -60.15 -7.86 25.14
N ALA A 67 -59.13 -8.65 25.49
CA ALA A 67 -57.98 -8.98 24.63
C ALA A 67 -58.40 -9.54 23.26
N LYS A 68 -58.45 -8.65 22.27
CA LYS A 68 -58.83 -8.97 20.89
C LYS A 68 -57.78 -9.90 20.29
N SER A 69 -58.19 -11.08 19.82
CA SER A 69 -57.28 -12.03 19.18
C SER A 69 -56.54 -11.34 18.02
N PRO A 70 -55.21 -11.50 17.90
CA PRO A 70 -54.40 -10.66 17.03
C PRO A 70 -54.84 -10.84 15.58
N THR A 71 -55.35 -9.74 15.00
CA THR A 71 -55.77 -9.68 13.60
C THR A 71 -54.58 -10.03 12.70
N PRO A 72 -54.82 -10.57 11.49
CA PRO A 72 -53.73 -10.93 10.57
C PRO A 72 -52.73 -9.79 10.33
N THR A 73 -53.22 -8.54 10.31
CA THR A 73 -52.43 -7.32 10.17
C THR A 73 -51.46 -7.06 11.33
N ASP A 74 -51.86 -7.30 12.59
CA ASP A 74 -50.97 -7.13 13.76
C ASP A 74 -49.82 -8.15 13.75
N ARG A 75 -50.09 -9.39 13.29
CA ARG A 75 -49.05 -10.41 13.12
C ARG A 75 -48.02 -10.00 12.07
N LEU A 76 -48.49 -9.47 10.93
CA LEU A 76 -47.62 -8.96 9.86
C LEU A 76 -46.80 -7.76 10.34
N ALA A 77 -47.41 -6.79 11.04
CA ALA A 77 -46.71 -5.64 11.61
C ALA A 77 -45.57 -6.06 12.55
N LYS A 78 -45.80 -7.06 13.41
CA LYS A 78 -44.77 -7.65 14.29
C LYS A 78 -43.66 -8.35 13.52
N GLN A 79 -43.96 -9.01 12.40
CA GLN A 79 -42.94 -9.61 11.53
C GLN A 79 -42.10 -8.54 10.81
N ILE A 80 -42.73 -7.50 10.24
CA ILE A 80 -42.03 -6.36 9.61
C ILE A 80 -41.16 -5.60 10.63
N GLY A 81 -41.63 -5.42 11.86
CA GLY A 81 -40.83 -4.85 12.94
C GLY A 81 -39.56 -5.66 13.25
N LYS A 82 -39.69 -7.00 13.32
CA LYS A 82 -38.57 -7.92 13.53
C LYS A 82 -37.59 -7.93 12.37
N THR A 83 -38.05 -7.99 11.12
CA THR A 83 -37.16 -7.97 9.95
C THR A 83 -36.43 -6.64 9.82
N ARG A 84 -37.11 -5.51 10.05
CA ARG A 84 -36.48 -4.18 10.08
C ARG A 84 -35.37 -4.10 11.13
N LEU A 85 -35.62 -4.57 12.35
CA LEU A 85 -34.62 -4.53 13.43
C LEU A 85 -33.43 -5.45 13.13
N PHE A 86 -33.67 -6.66 12.62
CA PHE A 86 -32.62 -7.59 12.21
C PHE A 86 -31.75 -7.01 11.10
N LEU A 87 -32.37 -6.43 10.07
CA LEU A 87 -31.68 -5.83 8.92
C LEU A 87 -30.89 -4.58 9.34
N TYR A 88 -31.47 -3.72 10.17
CA TYR A 88 -30.77 -2.57 10.74
C TYR A 88 -29.54 -2.99 11.58
N GLY A 89 -29.66 -4.03 12.40
CA GLY A 89 -28.54 -4.59 13.16
C GLY A 89 -27.40 -5.10 12.28
N HIS A 90 -27.72 -5.74 11.15
CA HIS A 90 -26.69 -6.21 10.20
C HIS A 90 -26.07 -5.07 9.39
N VAL A 91 -26.85 -4.08 8.97
CA VAL A 91 -26.35 -2.90 8.25
C VAL A 91 -25.44 -2.06 9.14
N SER A 92 -25.86 -1.73 10.36
CA SER A 92 -25.03 -0.99 11.33
C SER A 92 -23.78 -1.76 11.75
N ALA A 93 -23.84 -3.09 11.91
CA ALA A 93 -22.64 -3.89 12.16
C ALA A 93 -21.67 -3.91 10.96
N ALA A 94 -22.17 -3.83 9.73
CA ALA A 94 -21.34 -3.70 8.53
C ALA A 94 -20.75 -2.29 8.40
N GLU A 95 -21.54 -1.25 8.66
CA GLU A 95 -21.14 0.15 8.69
C GLU A 95 -20.02 0.39 9.70
N ASN A 96 -20.18 -0.10 10.93
CA ASN A 96 -19.15 0.00 11.97
C ASN A 96 -17.83 -0.66 11.56
N LYS A 97 -17.86 -1.83 10.91
CA LYS A 97 -16.65 -2.50 10.40
C LYS A 97 -16.01 -1.76 9.24
N ILE A 98 -16.80 -1.14 8.37
CA ILE A 98 -16.28 -0.30 7.29
C ILE A 98 -15.61 0.95 7.89
N ASN A 99 -16.19 1.56 8.92
CA ASN A 99 -15.58 2.68 9.62
C ASN A 99 -14.27 2.27 10.30
N GLU A 100 -14.24 1.15 11.03
CA GLU A 100 -13.02 0.62 11.67
C GLU A 100 -11.88 0.34 10.67
N ILE A 101 -12.21 -0.20 9.49
CA ILE A 101 -11.24 -0.41 8.40
C ILE A 101 -10.77 0.93 7.82
N MET A 102 -11.67 1.91 7.64
CA MET A 102 -11.34 3.24 7.15
C MET A 102 -10.45 4.01 8.14
N ASP A 103 -10.80 3.99 9.43
CA ASP A 103 -9.99 4.57 10.51
C ASP A 103 -8.61 3.92 10.56
N SER A 104 -8.53 2.59 10.42
CA SER A 104 -7.26 1.85 10.36
C SER A 104 -6.45 2.24 9.13
N ALA A 105 -7.08 2.40 7.97
CA ALA A 105 -6.42 2.85 6.74
C ALA A 105 -5.87 4.28 6.88
N PHE A 106 -6.66 5.24 7.39
CA PHE A 106 -6.20 6.61 7.62
C PHE A 106 -5.11 6.71 8.69
N ASN A 107 -5.15 5.88 9.75
CA ASN A 107 -4.05 5.80 10.73
C ASN A 107 -2.77 5.26 10.08
N LEU A 108 -2.87 4.23 9.25
CA LEU A 108 -1.74 3.73 8.47
C LEU A 108 -1.20 4.80 7.53
N GLU A 109 -2.04 5.44 6.71
CA GLU A 109 -1.66 6.54 5.81
C GLU A 109 -0.97 7.67 6.56
N SER A 110 -1.51 8.10 7.71
CA SER A 110 -0.91 9.14 8.56
C SER A 110 0.46 8.71 9.10
N SER A 111 0.61 7.45 9.51
CA SER A 111 1.90 6.90 9.97
C SER A 111 2.93 6.80 8.83
N PHE A 112 2.51 6.43 7.61
CA PHE A 112 3.37 6.41 6.44
C PHE A 112 3.76 7.81 5.99
N VAL A 113 2.83 8.76 5.93
CA VAL A 113 3.09 10.15 5.55
C VAL A 113 4.03 10.82 6.54
N SER A 114 3.82 10.66 7.86
CA SER A 114 4.74 11.19 8.88
C SER A 114 6.12 10.52 8.83
N THR A 115 6.19 9.21 8.57
CA THR A 115 7.46 8.49 8.39
C THR A 115 8.21 9.01 7.15
N VAL A 116 7.55 9.09 5.99
CA VAL A 116 8.14 9.62 4.74
C VAL A 116 8.55 11.09 4.89
N ALA A 117 7.76 11.90 5.59
CA ALA A 117 8.12 13.29 5.90
C ALA A 117 9.36 13.39 6.81
N SER A 118 9.53 12.48 7.78
CA SER A 118 10.73 12.44 8.63
C SER A 118 11.99 11.93 7.91
N LEU A 119 11.84 11.24 6.79
CA LEU A 119 12.94 10.81 5.91
C LEU A 119 13.42 11.93 4.98
N ALA A 120 12.58 12.91 4.67
CA ALA A 120 12.92 14.01 3.77
C ALA A 120 14.12 14.83 4.31
N PRO A 121 15.04 15.28 3.44
CA PRO A 121 16.20 16.04 3.88
C PRO A 121 15.77 17.42 4.43
N PRO A 122 16.41 17.92 5.49
CA PRO A 122 16.09 19.24 6.03
C PRO A 122 16.38 20.32 4.98
N PRO A 123 15.59 21.41 4.90
CA PRO A 123 15.70 22.42 3.83
C PRO A 123 17.06 23.13 3.80
N GLN A 124 17.85 22.99 4.86
CA GLN A 124 19.21 23.53 5.01
C GLN A 124 20.28 22.68 4.31
N SER A 125 20.01 21.42 3.97
CA SER A 125 21.04 20.53 3.38
C SER A 125 21.26 20.72 1.88
N GLY A 126 20.35 21.42 1.20
CA GLY A 126 20.44 21.69 -0.24
C GLY A 126 20.12 20.50 -1.16
N GLU A 127 19.80 19.32 -0.63
CA GLU A 127 19.38 18.16 -1.43
C GLU A 127 18.05 18.43 -2.14
N LYS A 128 18.05 18.34 -3.48
CA LYS A 128 16.84 18.52 -4.30
C LYS A 128 16.24 17.16 -4.65
N LEU A 129 15.25 16.72 -3.88
CA LEU A 129 14.55 15.44 -4.10
C LEU A 129 13.96 15.29 -5.52
N MET A 130 13.35 16.35 -6.08
CA MET A 130 12.67 16.28 -7.39
C MET A 130 13.64 15.94 -8.55
N PRO A 131 14.74 16.69 -8.80
CA PRO A 131 15.76 16.28 -9.77
C PRO A 131 16.53 15.03 -9.33
N GLY A 132 16.83 14.89 -8.03
CA GLY A 132 17.64 13.79 -7.52
C GLY A 132 17.00 12.41 -7.72
N SER A 133 15.73 12.26 -7.36
CA SER A 133 14.96 11.03 -7.58
C SER A 133 14.82 10.69 -9.08
N LEU A 134 14.69 11.70 -9.95
CA LEU A 134 14.73 11.53 -11.40
C LEU A 134 16.08 10.94 -11.86
N TYR A 135 17.22 11.45 -11.38
CA TYR A 135 18.53 10.88 -11.73
C TYR A 135 18.70 9.45 -11.21
N VAL A 136 18.22 9.14 -10.01
CA VAL A 136 18.21 7.78 -9.45
C VAL A 136 17.37 6.82 -10.31
N LEU A 137 16.18 7.26 -10.75
CA LEU A 137 15.30 6.47 -11.62
C LEU A 137 15.91 6.24 -13.01
N VAL A 138 16.55 7.26 -13.60
CA VAL A 138 17.28 7.13 -14.87
C VAL A 138 18.48 6.17 -14.73
N ALA A 139 19.22 6.22 -13.62
CA ALA A 139 20.31 5.29 -13.36
C ALA A 139 19.80 3.83 -13.25
N ALA A 140 18.71 3.60 -12.51
CA ALA A 140 18.06 2.29 -12.43
C ALA A 140 17.58 1.78 -13.81
N MET A 141 16.96 2.67 -14.61
CA MET A 141 16.54 2.36 -15.99
C MET A 141 17.75 2.00 -16.88
N THR A 142 18.88 2.69 -16.72
CA THR A 142 20.14 2.36 -17.40
C THR A 142 20.63 0.96 -17.01
N GLY A 143 20.57 0.60 -15.73
CA GLY A 143 20.88 -0.75 -15.26
C GLY A 143 19.97 -1.84 -15.88
N SER A 144 18.70 -1.52 -16.15
CA SER A 144 17.75 -2.40 -16.86
C SER A 144 18.09 -2.58 -18.34
N ILE A 145 18.51 -1.50 -19.01
CA ILE A 145 18.99 -1.57 -20.40
C ILE A 145 20.27 -2.42 -20.50
N VAL A 146 21.23 -2.23 -19.58
CA VAL A 146 22.48 -3.00 -19.53
C VAL A 146 22.25 -4.49 -19.27
N THR A 147 21.24 -4.86 -18.48
CA THR A 147 20.89 -6.27 -18.18
C THR A 147 19.85 -6.89 -19.10
N ARG A 148 19.39 -6.18 -20.12
CA ARG A 148 18.33 -6.63 -21.05
C ARG A 148 18.56 -8.02 -21.65
N ASN A 149 19.82 -8.39 -21.90
CA ASN A 149 20.22 -9.70 -22.45
C ASN A 149 21.06 -10.54 -21.45
N ARG A 150 20.77 -10.41 -20.15
CA ARG A 150 21.39 -11.21 -19.07
C ARG A 150 20.33 -12.06 -18.36
N ASN A 151 20.80 -12.96 -17.49
CA ASN A 151 19.95 -13.90 -16.77
C ASN A 151 18.85 -13.17 -15.96
N ILE A 152 17.69 -13.80 -15.76
CA ILE A 152 16.51 -13.14 -15.16
C ILE A 152 16.78 -12.52 -13.78
N VAL A 153 17.66 -13.16 -12.99
CA VAL A 153 18.13 -12.66 -11.69
C VAL A 153 18.88 -11.34 -11.84
N LEU A 154 19.81 -11.23 -12.79
CA LEU A 154 20.56 -9.99 -13.05
C LEU A 154 19.65 -8.88 -13.57
N ARG A 155 18.67 -9.24 -14.41
CA ARG A 155 17.67 -8.31 -14.94
C ARG A 155 16.76 -7.71 -13.86
N ALA A 156 16.53 -8.42 -12.75
CA ALA A 156 15.82 -7.88 -11.59
C ALA A 156 16.75 -7.15 -10.60
N ALA A 157 17.92 -7.73 -10.30
CA ALA A 157 18.81 -7.24 -9.26
C ALA A 157 19.64 -6.00 -9.66
N LEU A 158 20.16 -5.93 -10.89
CA LEU A 158 21.06 -4.83 -11.27
C LEU A 158 20.35 -3.46 -11.34
N PRO A 159 19.11 -3.32 -11.87
CA PRO A 159 18.39 -2.04 -11.83
C PRO A 159 18.22 -1.52 -10.40
N LEU A 160 17.91 -2.41 -9.46
CA LEU A 160 17.77 -2.07 -8.05
C LEU A 160 19.12 -1.69 -7.43
N ALA A 161 20.17 -2.48 -7.66
CA ALA A 161 21.51 -2.18 -7.15
C ALA A 161 22.06 -0.85 -7.67
N VAL A 162 21.88 -0.56 -8.96
CA VAL A 162 22.30 0.71 -9.58
C VAL A 162 21.44 1.88 -9.08
N GLY A 163 20.13 1.69 -8.90
CA GLY A 163 19.26 2.70 -8.30
C GLY A 163 19.64 3.03 -6.85
N ILE A 164 19.84 2.02 -6.01
CA ILE A 164 20.28 2.16 -4.61
C ILE A 164 21.64 2.85 -4.53
N GLY A 165 22.60 2.45 -5.39
CA GLY A 165 23.91 3.09 -5.50
C GLY A 165 23.83 4.55 -5.95
N ALA A 166 23.00 4.85 -6.95
CA ALA A 166 22.75 6.23 -7.38
C ALA A 166 22.09 7.05 -6.27
N GLY A 167 21.19 6.46 -5.46
CA GLY A 167 20.60 7.10 -4.29
C GLY A 167 21.65 7.56 -3.28
N TRP A 168 22.63 6.70 -2.97
CA TRP A 168 23.77 7.05 -2.12
C TRP A 168 24.67 8.17 -2.67
N VAL A 169 24.77 8.32 -3.99
CA VAL A 169 25.59 9.36 -4.64
C VAL A 169 24.84 10.69 -4.78
N VAL A 170 23.54 10.65 -5.10
CA VAL A 170 22.74 11.83 -5.46
C VAL A 170 21.95 12.39 -4.27
N LEU A 171 21.53 11.54 -3.32
CA LEU A 171 20.71 11.89 -2.15
C LEU A 171 21.30 11.28 -0.86
N PRO A 172 22.57 11.58 -0.52
CA PRO A 172 23.30 10.90 0.56
C PRO A 172 22.68 11.03 1.96
N ILE A 173 22.07 12.18 2.30
CA ILE A 173 21.44 12.40 3.62
C ILE A 173 20.10 11.68 3.68
N THR A 174 19.28 11.82 2.64
CA THR A 174 18.02 11.07 2.52
C THR A 174 18.25 9.56 2.67
N MET A 175 19.31 9.03 2.03
CA MET A 175 19.62 7.60 2.08
C MET A 175 20.15 7.13 3.45
N ARG A 176 20.86 8.00 4.20
CA ARG A 176 21.25 7.75 5.60
C ARG A 176 20.03 7.72 6.53
N ASN A 177 19.10 8.67 6.37
CA ASN A 177 17.86 8.69 7.14
C ASN A 177 17.04 7.39 6.92
N ILE A 178 17.00 6.89 5.67
CA ILE A 178 16.38 5.61 5.32
C ILE A 178 17.11 4.43 5.99
N SER A 179 18.45 4.39 5.97
CA SER A 179 19.19 3.31 6.62
C SER A 179 19.04 3.32 8.14
N ASP A 180 18.99 4.50 8.76
CA ASP A 180 18.81 4.65 10.20
C ASP A 180 17.40 4.24 10.66
N LEU A 181 16.37 4.50 9.83
CA LEU A 181 15.03 3.98 10.07
C LEU A 181 14.97 2.45 9.89
N LEU A 182 15.61 1.92 8.84
CA LEU A 182 15.66 0.49 8.59
C LEU A 182 16.35 -0.24 9.75
N TRP A 183 17.46 0.30 10.24
CA TRP A 183 18.16 -0.22 11.41
C TRP A 183 17.28 -0.24 12.67
N LYS A 184 16.56 0.85 12.97
CA LYS A 184 15.61 0.88 14.11
C LYS A 184 14.51 -0.17 14.02
N TYR A 185 14.07 -0.51 12.81
CA TYR A 185 13.09 -1.58 12.61
C TYR A 185 13.73 -2.97 12.73
N GLU A 186 14.94 -3.13 12.20
CA GLU A 186 15.74 -4.36 12.26
C GLU A 186 16.17 -4.72 13.70
N GLU A 187 16.54 -3.73 14.51
CA GLU A 187 16.88 -3.87 15.94
C GLU A 187 15.73 -4.46 16.78
N ARG A 188 14.48 -4.30 16.34
CA ARG A 188 13.31 -4.95 16.97
C ARG A 188 13.28 -6.47 16.77
N PHE A 189 14.05 -7.00 15.82
CA PHE A 189 14.12 -8.42 15.46
C PHE A 189 15.57 -8.92 15.56
N PRO A 190 16.04 -9.38 16.75
CA PRO A 190 17.46 -9.60 17.02
C PRO A 190 18.13 -10.59 16.05
N ALA A 191 17.40 -11.63 15.60
CA ALA A 191 17.91 -12.60 14.62
C ALA A 191 18.29 -11.98 13.26
N ILE A 192 17.71 -10.83 12.89
CA ILE A 192 18.03 -10.10 11.66
C ILE A 192 19.19 -9.13 11.94
N ALA A 193 19.12 -8.36 13.03
CA ALA A 193 20.19 -7.44 13.46
C ALA A 193 21.55 -8.14 13.66
N ASP A 194 21.58 -9.28 14.34
CA ASP A 194 22.80 -10.10 14.49
C ASP A 194 23.34 -10.57 13.12
N GLY A 195 22.43 -10.90 12.19
CA GLY A 195 22.75 -11.25 10.82
C GLY A 195 23.39 -10.09 10.05
N HIS A 196 22.87 -8.87 10.21
CA HIS A 196 23.42 -7.64 9.61
C HIS A 196 24.83 -7.37 10.13
N ILE A 197 25.03 -7.32 11.45
CA ILE A 197 26.33 -7.06 12.07
C ILE A 197 27.35 -8.11 11.65
N ARG A 198 26.99 -9.40 11.70
CA ARG A 198 27.86 -10.50 11.24
C ARG A 198 28.22 -10.37 9.75
N THR A 199 27.27 -9.99 8.90
CA THR A 199 27.49 -9.81 7.46
C THR A 199 28.44 -8.63 7.21
N ARG A 200 28.23 -7.50 7.90
CA ARG A 200 29.09 -6.32 7.84
C ARG A 200 30.52 -6.65 8.28
N GLU A 201 30.69 -7.29 9.43
CA GLU A 201 32.01 -7.76 9.90
C GLU A 201 32.68 -8.68 8.88
N GLY A 202 31.91 -9.59 8.28
CA GLY A 202 32.40 -10.50 7.23
C GLY A 202 32.94 -9.75 6.02
N ILE A 203 32.25 -8.69 5.58
CA ILE A 203 32.68 -7.82 4.46
C ILE A 203 33.91 -7.01 4.84
N GLU A 204 33.96 -6.41 6.03
CA GLU A 204 35.12 -5.63 6.51
C GLU A 204 36.38 -6.53 6.66
N LYS A 205 36.22 -7.75 7.17
CA LYS A 205 37.27 -8.78 7.24
C LYS A 205 37.71 -9.23 5.85
N ALA A 206 36.78 -9.48 4.93
CA ALA A 206 37.10 -9.86 3.55
C ALA A 206 37.84 -8.74 2.80
N TRP A 207 37.46 -7.48 2.99
CA TRP A 207 38.13 -6.33 2.37
C TRP A 207 39.55 -6.14 2.90
N SER A 208 39.76 -6.23 4.23
CA SER A 208 41.10 -6.16 4.82
C SER A 208 41.98 -7.32 4.35
N MET A 209 41.45 -8.55 4.31
CA MET A 209 42.13 -9.72 3.78
C MET A 209 42.49 -9.57 2.30
N ALA A 210 41.59 -9.03 1.47
CA ALA A 210 41.85 -8.78 0.05
C ALA A 210 42.96 -7.73 -0.16
N LYS A 211 42.99 -6.67 0.67
CA LYS A 211 44.05 -5.65 0.64
C LYS A 211 45.43 -6.22 1.05
N LEU A 212 45.47 -7.13 2.02
CA LEU A 212 46.70 -7.83 2.40
C LEU A 212 47.18 -8.79 1.30
N HIS A 213 46.27 -9.57 0.71
CA HIS A 213 46.62 -10.49 -0.38
C HIS A 213 47.00 -9.78 -1.67
N SER A 214 46.44 -8.60 -1.98
CA SER A 214 46.84 -7.85 -3.18
C SER A 214 48.27 -7.30 -3.07
N GLN A 215 48.71 -6.89 -1.87
CA GLN A 215 50.11 -6.51 -1.63
C GLN A 215 51.06 -7.70 -1.83
N LEU A 216 50.72 -8.88 -1.29
CA LEU A 216 51.49 -10.11 -1.51
C LEU A 216 51.54 -10.50 -3.00
N ALA A 217 50.42 -10.38 -3.72
CA ALA A 217 50.36 -10.68 -5.14
C ALA A 217 51.20 -9.73 -6.00
N VAL A 218 51.22 -8.43 -5.70
CA VAL A 218 52.09 -7.45 -6.38
C VAL A 218 53.56 -7.80 -6.17
N ASN A 219 53.97 -8.06 -4.93
CA ASN A 219 55.36 -8.43 -4.62
C ASN A 219 55.79 -9.73 -5.32
N ALA A 220 54.91 -10.75 -5.35
CA ALA A 220 55.18 -12.01 -6.04
C ALA A 220 55.24 -11.89 -7.58
N VAL A 221 54.53 -10.91 -8.17
CA VAL A 221 54.67 -10.58 -9.59
C VAL A 221 56.00 -9.86 -9.85
N ASP A 222 56.39 -8.92 -8.99
CA ASP A 222 57.64 -8.16 -9.11
C ASP A 222 58.88 -9.06 -8.99
N GLU A 223 58.86 -10.02 -8.05
CA GLU A 223 59.88 -11.07 -7.91
C GLU A 223 59.99 -11.97 -9.15
N LYS A 224 58.85 -12.31 -9.78
CA LYS A 224 58.83 -13.10 -11.02
C LYS A 224 59.27 -12.32 -12.26
N VAL A 225 58.96 -11.02 -12.33
CA VAL A 225 59.46 -10.14 -13.39
C VAL A 225 60.98 -9.93 -13.24
N THR A 226 61.46 -9.75 -12.01
CA THR A 226 62.89 -9.58 -11.70
C THR A 226 63.69 -10.85 -12.01
N SER A 227 63.28 -12.01 -11.50
CA SER A 227 63.94 -13.29 -11.81
C SER A 227 63.85 -13.68 -13.30
N GLY A 228 62.74 -13.36 -13.98
CA GLY A 228 62.62 -13.51 -15.43
C GLY A 228 63.60 -12.62 -16.19
N ARG A 229 63.78 -11.38 -15.75
CA ARG A 229 64.78 -10.45 -16.30
C ARG A 229 66.21 -10.95 -16.05
N GLU A 230 66.54 -11.38 -14.84
CA GLU A 230 67.85 -11.95 -14.51
C GLU A 230 68.19 -13.19 -15.33
N ALA A 231 67.21 -14.07 -15.58
CA ALA A 231 67.38 -15.23 -16.45
C ALA A 231 67.69 -14.83 -17.90
N VAL A 232 67.04 -13.79 -18.43
CA VAL A 232 67.33 -13.25 -19.77
C VAL A 232 68.69 -12.55 -19.81
N GLU A 233 69.03 -11.72 -18.83
CA GLU A 233 70.35 -11.08 -18.75
C GLU A 233 71.48 -12.11 -18.58
N GLY A 234 71.25 -13.17 -17.79
CA GLY A 234 72.17 -14.29 -17.61
C GLY A 234 72.34 -15.16 -18.86
N TRP A 235 71.29 -15.30 -19.68
CA TRP A 235 71.36 -15.95 -20.98
C TRP A 235 72.15 -15.10 -21.99
N VAL A 236 71.86 -13.80 -22.07
CA VAL A 236 72.61 -12.84 -22.92
C VAL A 236 74.09 -12.81 -22.53
N LYS A 237 74.43 -12.84 -21.23
CA LYS A 237 75.83 -12.92 -20.75
C LYS A 237 76.53 -14.26 -21.03
N LYS A 238 75.82 -15.31 -21.47
CA LYS A 238 76.36 -16.66 -21.71
C LYS A 238 76.60 -17.00 -23.19
N GLY A 239 76.30 -16.10 -24.11
CA GLY A 239 76.53 -16.27 -25.55
C GLY A 239 75.35 -15.72 -26.36
N LYS A 240 75.49 -14.74 -27.25
CA LYS A 240 76.71 -14.18 -27.88
C LYS A 240 77.73 -13.55 -26.94
#